data_AF-A0A2M6WLV0-F1
#
_entry.id   AF-A0A2M6WLV0-F1
#
_cell.length_a   1.000
_cell.length_b   1.000
_cell.length_c   1.000
_cell.angle_alpha   90.00
_cell.angle_beta   90.00
_cell.angle_gamma   90.00
#
_symmetry.space_group_name_H-M   'P 1'
#
loop_
_entity.id
_entity.type
_entity.pdbx_description
1 polymer ?
#
loop_
_entity_poly.entity_id
_entity_poly.type
_entity_poly.pdbx_seq_one_letter_code
_entity_poly.pdbx_strand_id
1 'polypeptide(L)' 'MTEQTNSYSIGVDIGGTKMSAVLFDLDKKEIAADYKLATPTDSLEKFLVMLAALIDPLLERAKSSFA' A
#
# COMPACT_ATOMS: atom_id res chain seq x y z
N MET A 1 3.04 27.39 11.64
CA MET A 1 2.16 26.23 11.39
C MET A 1 3.01 25.00 11.60
N THR A 2 2.68 24.16 12.57
CA THR A 2 3.36 22.88 12.78
C THR A 2 2.85 21.91 11.73
N GLU A 3 3.66 21.56 10.73
CA GLU A 3 3.33 20.48 9.81
C GLU A 3 3.13 19.20 10.63
N GLN A 4 1.89 18.70 10.69
CA GLN A 4 1.63 17.39 11.26
C GLN A 4 2.13 16.36 10.26
N THR A 5 3.31 15.80 10.54
CA THR A 5 3.81 14.68 9.77
C THR A 5 3.02 13.42 10.18
N ASN A 6 1.85 13.16 9.58
CA ASN A 6 1.12 11.93 9.84
C ASN A 6 2.03 10.74 9.51
N SER A 7 2.20 9.84 10.48
CA SER A 7 3.07 8.69 10.33
C SER A 7 2.28 7.53 9.73
N TYR A 8 2.61 7.15 8.50
CA TYR A 8 1.97 6.02 7.81
C TYR A 8 2.91 4.82 7.67
N SER A 9 2.34 3.61 7.69
CA SER A 9 3.03 2.37 7.34
C SER A 9 2.27 1.62 6.27
N ILE A 10 3.00 0.96 5.35
CA ILE A 10 2.40 0.08 4.33
C ILE A 10 2.75 -1.37 4.71
N GLY A 11 1.71 -2.17 4.94
CA GLY A 11 1.82 -3.61 5.09
C GLY A 11 1.45 -4.31 3.79
N VAL A 12 2.20 -5.33 3.39
CA VAL A 12 1.92 -6.15 2.21
C VAL A 12 1.91 -7.63 2.60
N ASP A 13 0.86 -8.34 2.18
CA ASP A 13 0.69 -9.78 2.34
C ASP A 13 0.61 -10.43 0.95
N ILE A 14 1.44 -11.46 0.71
CA ILE A 14 1.59 -12.11 -0.59
C ILE A 14 1.34 -13.60 -0.44
N GLY A 15 0.17 -14.03 -0.86
CA GLY A 15 -0.19 -15.44 -1.02
C GLY A 15 0.05 -15.93 -2.45
N GLY A 16 -0.08 -17.24 -2.66
CA GLY A 16 0.17 -17.86 -3.97
C GLY A 16 -0.76 -17.39 -5.09
N THR A 17 -1.99 -16.98 -4.77
CA THR A 17 -2.99 -16.53 -5.76
C THR A 17 -3.45 -15.09 -5.57
N LYS A 18 -3.14 -14.48 -4.42
CA LYS A 18 -3.64 -13.17 -4.03
C LYS A 18 -2.58 -12.41 -3.26
N MET A 19 -2.47 -11.12 -3.55
CA MET A 19 -1.69 -10.16 -2.79
C MET A 19 -2.58 -9.03 -2.29
N SER A 20 -2.34 -8.57 -1.07
CA SER A 20 -3.08 -7.49 -0.42
C SER A 20 -2.10 -6.48 0.16
N ALA A 21 -2.44 -5.20 0.10
CA ALA A 21 -1.68 -4.14 0.76
C ALA A 21 -2.60 -3.23 1.56
N VAL A 22 -2.09 -2.71 2.67
CA VAL A 22 -2.82 -1.86 3.61
C VAL A 22 -1.97 -0.64 3.94
N LEU A 23 -2.54 0.54 3.86
CA LEU A 23 -2.00 1.77 4.44
C LEU A 23 -2.58 1.93 5.85
N PHE A 24 -1.71 1.88 6.84
CA PHE A 24 -2.06 2.03 8.25
C PHE A 24 -1.62 3.40 8.76
N ASP A 25 -2.55 4.15 9.34
CA ASP A 25 -2.30 5.42 10.03
C ASP A 25 -1.82 5.13 11.45
N LEU A 26 -0.55 5.41 11.75
CA LEU A 26 0.05 5.09 13.04
C LEU A 26 -0.45 6.01 14.16
N ASP A 27 -0.83 7.25 13.81
CA ASP A 27 -1.30 8.24 14.78
C ASP A 27 -2.74 7.93 15.21
N LYS A 28 -3.60 7.58 14.25
CA LYS A 28 -4.99 7.20 14.50
C LYS A 28 -5.18 5.73 14.86
N LYS A 29 -4.17 4.90 14.61
CA LYS A 29 -4.18 3.44 14.79
C LYS A 29 -5.30 2.76 13.99
N GLU A 30 -5.50 3.20 12.75
CA GLU A 30 -6.58 2.71 11.88
C GLU A 30 -6.10 2.42 10.45
N ILE A 31 -6.90 1.66 9.70
CA ILE A 31 -6.66 1.43 8.27
C ILE A 31 -7.15 2.64 7.49
N ALA A 32 -6.25 3.30 6.78
CA ALA A 32 -6.55 4.45 5.94
C ALA A 32 -6.97 4.06 4.50
N ALA A 33 -6.44 2.94 4.00
CA ALA A 33 -6.81 2.36 2.71
C ALA A 33 -6.30 0.91 2.60
N ASP A 34 -6.95 0.10 1.75
CA ASP A 34 -6.45 -1.21 1.34
C ASP A 34 -6.67 -1.48 -0.15
N TYR A 35 -5.76 -2.24 -0.75
CA TYR A 35 -5.88 -2.73 -2.13
C TYR A 35 -5.59 -4.23 -2.18
N LYS A 36 -6.14 -4.87 -3.20
CA LYS A 36 -6.02 -6.31 -3.42
C LYS A 36 -5.86 -6.58 -4.91
N LEU A 37 -4.93 -7.44 -5.27
CA LEU A 37 -4.70 -7.91 -6.64
C LEU A 37 -4.48 -9.43 -6.64
N ALA A 38 -4.59 -10.05 -7.81
CA ALA A 38 -4.14 -11.42 -8.02
C ALA A 38 -2.61 -11.48 -8.02
N THR A 39 -2.03 -12.52 -7.42
CA THR A 39 -0.59 -12.77 -7.50
C THR A 39 -0.28 -13.38 -8.87
N PRO A 40 0.51 -12.73 -9.73
CA PRO A 40 0.94 -13.34 -10.99
C PRO A 40 1.92 -14.49 -10.70
N THR A 41 1.77 -15.62 -11.41
CA THR A 41 2.59 -16.82 -11.20
C THR A 41 3.55 -17.09 -12.37
N ASP A 42 3.46 -16.30 -13.43
CA ASP A 42 4.11 -16.60 -14.71
C ASP A 42 5.59 -16.14 -14.76
N SER A 43 5.94 -15.03 -14.08
CA SER A 43 7.32 -14.50 -14.05
C SER A 43 7.53 -13.49 -12.93
N LEU A 44 8.80 -13.33 -12.52
CA LEU A 44 9.21 -12.32 -11.54
C LEU A 44 8.92 -10.89 -12.03
N GLU A 45 9.09 -10.61 -13.32
CA GLU A 45 8.84 -9.28 -13.88
C GLU A 45 7.37 -8.87 -13.72
N LYS A 46 6.44 -9.75 -14.11
CA LYS A 46 5.00 -9.50 -13.90
C LYS A 46 4.67 -9.34 -12.42
N PHE A 47 5.30 -10.11 -11.53
CA PHE A 47 5.15 -9.95 -10.10
C PHE A 47 5.57 -8.56 -9.61
N LEU A 48 6.72 -8.05 -10.04
CA LEU A 48 7.18 -6.73 -9.65
C LEU A 48 6.26 -5.61 -10.18
N VAL A 49 5.76 -5.74 -11.42
CA VAL A 49 4.79 -4.79 -11.99
C VAL A 49 3.49 -4.78 -11.16
N MET A 50 2.96 -5.97 -10.81
CA MET A 50 1.75 -6.08 -10.01
C MET A 50 1.95 -5.56 -8.57
N LEU A 51 3.12 -5.82 -7.98
CA LEU A 51 3.48 -5.29 -6.67
C LEU A 51 3.55 -3.76 -6.65
N ALA A 52 4.16 -3.15 -7.68
CA ALA A 52 4.17 -1.70 -7.82
C ALA A 52 2.75 -1.15 -7.95
N ALA A 53 1.94 -1.73 -8.84
CA ALA A 53 0.54 -1.33 -9.03
C ALA A 53 -0.32 -1.48 -7.75
N LEU A 54 0.02 -2.42 -6.86
CA LEU A 54 -0.64 -2.60 -5.56
C LEU A 54 -0.28 -1.48 -4.57
N ILE A 55 0.96 -1.01 -4.59
CA ILE A 55 1.53 -0.09 -3.59
C ILE A 55 1.36 1.39 -3.99
N ASP A 56 1.51 1.71 -5.27
CA ASP A 56 1.45 3.08 -5.79
C ASP A 56 0.23 3.89 -5.31
N PRO A 57 -1.02 3.39 -5.37
CA PRO A 57 -2.16 4.16 -4.90
C PRO A 57 -2.17 4.38 -3.38
N LEU A 58 -1.50 3.53 -2.58
CA LEU A 58 -1.30 3.76 -1.14
C LEU A 58 -0.29 4.87 -0.89
N LEU A 59 0.77 4.96 -1.69
CA LEU A 59 1.75 6.04 -1.62
C LEU A 59 1.13 7.39 -2.00
N GLU A 60 0.31 7.42 -3.05
CA GLU A 60 -0.44 8.62 -3.43
C GLU A 60 -1.41 9.04 -2.33
N ARG A 61 -2.10 8.08 -1.71
CA ARG A 61 -3.00 8.35 -0.58
C ARG A 61 -2.26 8.92 0.63
N ALA A 62 -1.11 8.34 0.97
CA ALA A 62 -0.27 8.84 2.05
C ALA A 62 0.15 10.28 1.78
N LYS A 63 0.64 10.60 0.56
CA LYS A 63 1.06 11.95 0.16
C LYS A 63 -0.08 12.96 0.14
N SER A 64 -1.26 12.55 -0.33
CA SER A 64 -2.42 13.45 -0.45
C SER A 64 -3.01 13.86 0.90
N SER A 65 -2.75 13.11 1.98
CA SER A 65 -3.12 13.52 3.35
C SER A 65 -2.24 14.66 3.91
N PHE A 66 -1.19 15.09 3.19
CA PHE A 66 -0.31 16.22 3.56
C PHE A 66 -0.58 17.51 2.77
N ALA A 67 -1.64 17.55 1.94
CA ALA A 67 -2.01 18.73 1.13
C ALA A 67 -3.23 19.47 1.71
#